data_AF-A0A7L7KSC1-F1
#
_entry.id   AF-A0A7L7KSC1-F1
#
_cell.length_a   1.000
_cell.length_b   1.000
_cell.length_c   1.000
_cell.angle_alpha   90.00
_cell.angle_beta   90.00
_cell.angle_gamma   90.00
#
_symmetry.space_group_name_H-M   'P 1'
#
loop_
_entity.id
_entity.type
_entity.pdbx_description
1 polymer ?
#
loop_
_entity_poly.entity_id
_entity_poly.type
_entity_poly.pdbx_seq_one_letter_code
_entity_poly.pdbx_strand_id
1 'polypeptide(L)'
;MKMNQALDNFLKLKEATFKPETVRYYKGKIPTIKKFMGNLDVEEVTDVDIADFLLKLKERNPEISKRTQRKYVDIIMSIVNKGKKEADKLKFTRPKPVLKKIKKVSDENIALILNYYVSNLSYANNHKYYLLINLLLDTGVRINELVNIKMKNINLSMNSIHLDVTKTDSDRTVYFSDRTRQILLSYINKHIDGHEYLFYSQDGKGHIHRDSVYKSIARLQKRLNIKQSISPHKFRHAFATKLLRKTGDIEVVRQLLGHKHLETTQIYLDYEDEYLKKVYDKAMNNNGMYNAKNQNKEDQDLSKAKVLQDHYQVKCDVCNTDINTPKDDIQIYCPKCGSVITVLHDKDNHAYAIETGVLVASSFLPGEPKKYVIHKDGNRGNNNVANLQWSDHPDYPSQDKQIN
;
A
#
# COMPACT_ATOMS: atom_id res chain seq x y z
N MET A 1 -14.09 45.77 13.49
CA MET A 1 -13.08 45.45 12.45
C MET A 1 -13.73 44.53 11.43
N LYS A 2 -13.60 44.85 10.13
CA LYS A 2 -14.21 44.04 9.06
C LYS A 2 -13.51 42.70 8.88
N MET A 3 -14.29 41.66 8.53
CA MET A 3 -13.80 40.30 8.33
C MET A 3 -12.71 40.21 7.25
N ASN A 4 -12.80 41.01 6.17
CA ASN A 4 -11.76 41.06 5.14
C ASN A 4 -10.38 41.43 5.71
N GLN A 5 -10.31 42.49 6.52
CA GLN A 5 -9.07 42.93 7.16
C GLN A 5 -8.57 41.87 8.16
N ALA A 6 -9.48 41.25 8.91
CA ALA A 6 -9.13 40.21 9.88
C ALA A 6 -8.53 38.96 9.20
N LEU A 7 -9.06 38.56 8.03
CA LEU A 7 -8.54 37.45 7.23
C LEU A 7 -7.14 37.74 6.66
N ASP A 8 -6.87 38.99 6.26
CA ASP A 8 -5.53 39.39 5.81
C ASP A 8 -4.52 39.38 6.95
N ASN A 9 -4.89 39.91 8.10
CA ASN A 9 -4.05 39.86 9.30
C ASN A 9 -3.79 38.40 9.74
N PHE A 10 -4.81 37.55 9.65
CA PHE A 10 -4.66 36.11 9.90
C PHE A 10 -3.67 35.48 8.94
N LEU A 11 -3.77 35.74 7.63
CA LEU A 11 -2.86 35.17 6.64
C LEU A 11 -1.41 35.64 6.85
N LYS A 12 -1.19 36.93 7.07
CA LYS A 12 0.14 37.50 7.38
C LYS A 12 0.78 36.82 8.59
N LEU A 13 0.01 36.63 9.66
CA LEU A 13 0.48 35.91 10.85
C LEU A 13 0.87 34.47 10.50
N LYS A 14 0.07 33.78 9.68
CA LYS A 14 0.39 32.41 9.26
C LYS A 14 1.62 32.33 8.36
N GLU A 15 1.84 33.32 7.50
CA GLU A 15 3.05 33.44 6.67
C GLU A 15 4.32 33.58 7.53
N ALA A 16 4.25 34.33 8.62
CA ALA A 16 5.38 34.50 9.54
C ALA A 16 5.66 33.26 10.41
N THR A 17 4.67 32.39 10.63
CA THR A 17 4.76 31.32 11.67
C THR A 17 4.74 29.90 11.10
N PHE A 18 4.22 29.68 9.90
CA PHE A 18 4.03 28.34 9.33
C PHE A 18 4.82 28.10 8.04
N LYS A 19 5.01 26.82 7.71
CA LYS A 19 5.68 26.39 6.48
C LYS A 19 4.88 26.77 5.23
N PRO A 20 5.52 26.91 4.06
CA PRO A 20 4.87 27.31 2.81
C PRO A 20 3.64 26.47 2.43
N GLU A 21 3.63 25.16 2.71
CA GLU A 21 2.50 24.29 2.40
C GLU A 21 1.26 24.61 3.24
N THR A 22 1.46 24.91 4.52
CA THR A 22 0.38 25.30 5.43
C THR A 22 -0.16 26.68 5.05
N VAL A 23 0.72 27.60 4.64
CA VAL A 23 0.33 28.91 4.10
C VAL A 23 -0.50 28.73 2.83
N ARG A 24 -0.03 27.91 1.88
CA ARG A 24 -0.76 27.61 0.63
C ARG A 24 -2.14 27.05 0.91
N TYR A 25 -2.28 26.21 1.94
CA TYR A 25 -3.58 25.69 2.39
C TYR A 25 -4.55 26.81 2.81
N TYR A 26 -4.09 27.82 3.54
CA TYR A 26 -4.91 28.97 3.92
C TYR A 26 -5.20 29.89 2.73
N LYS A 27 -4.21 30.16 1.86
CA LYS A 27 -4.37 30.94 0.61
C LYS A 27 -5.46 30.37 -0.29
N GLY A 28 -5.63 29.05 -0.33
CA GLY A 28 -6.70 28.41 -1.11
C GLY A 28 -8.11 28.55 -0.51
N LYS A 29 -8.27 28.92 0.77
CA LYS A 29 -9.57 29.00 1.46
C LYS A 29 -10.05 30.41 1.70
N ILE A 30 -9.15 31.29 2.12
CA ILE A 30 -9.45 32.67 2.51
C ILE A 30 -10.27 33.42 1.44
N PRO A 31 -9.98 33.31 0.12
CA PRO A 31 -10.78 33.99 -0.90
C PRO A 31 -12.27 33.62 -0.87
N THR A 32 -12.59 32.36 -0.56
CA THR A 32 -13.99 31.92 -0.46
C THR A 32 -14.67 32.51 0.77
N ILE A 33 -13.96 32.60 1.91
CA ILE A 33 -14.51 33.22 3.12
C ILE A 33 -14.72 34.72 2.88
N LYS A 34 -13.73 35.41 2.29
CA LYS A 34 -13.83 36.83 1.93
C LYS A 34 -15.05 37.12 1.05
N LYS A 35 -15.27 36.30 0.02
CA LYS A 35 -16.39 36.46 -0.91
C LYS A 35 -17.75 36.48 -0.20
N PHE A 36 -17.94 35.68 0.85
CA PHE A 36 -19.24 35.49 1.49
C PHE A 36 -19.43 36.24 2.80
N MET A 37 -18.35 36.47 3.56
CA MET A 37 -18.41 37.06 4.90
C MET A 37 -17.57 38.34 5.04
N GLY A 38 -16.86 38.77 3.99
CA GLY A 38 -15.83 39.80 4.07
C GLY A 38 -16.29 41.17 4.58
N ASN A 39 -17.56 41.52 4.34
CA ASN A 39 -18.15 42.81 4.71
C ASN A 39 -18.76 42.83 6.13
N LEU A 40 -18.87 41.67 6.77
CA LEU A 40 -19.37 41.56 8.14
C LEU A 40 -18.32 42.12 9.11
N ASP A 41 -18.80 42.74 10.20
CA ASP A 41 -17.95 43.04 11.34
C ASP A 41 -17.71 41.78 12.15
N VAL A 42 -16.43 41.52 12.50
CA VAL A 42 -16.01 40.29 13.17
C VAL A 42 -16.72 40.10 14.52
N GLU A 43 -17.07 41.20 15.18
CA GLU A 43 -17.73 41.19 16.49
C GLU A 43 -19.22 40.83 16.38
N GLU A 44 -19.85 41.08 15.24
CA GLU A 44 -21.27 40.86 14.97
C GLU A 44 -21.55 39.49 14.34
N VAL A 45 -20.51 38.71 14.00
CA VAL A 45 -20.70 37.38 13.40
C VAL A 45 -21.41 36.44 14.37
N THR A 46 -22.54 35.92 13.91
CA THR A 46 -23.40 34.97 14.63
C THR A 46 -23.21 33.54 14.14
N ASP A 47 -23.89 32.59 14.78
CA ASP A 47 -23.99 31.21 14.32
C ASP A 47 -24.81 31.07 13.03
N VAL A 48 -25.81 31.94 12.83
CA VAL A 48 -26.61 32.03 11.60
C VAL A 48 -25.72 32.38 10.41
N ASP A 49 -24.82 33.35 10.55
CA ASP A 49 -23.88 33.73 9.48
C ASP A 49 -22.97 32.57 9.04
N ILE A 50 -22.55 31.75 10.01
CA ILE A 50 -21.73 30.56 9.73
C ILE A 50 -22.57 29.48 9.06
N ALA A 51 -23.82 29.31 9.46
CA ALA A 51 -24.75 28.37 8.83
C ALA A 51 -25.01 28.77 7.36
N ASP A 52 -25.29 30.05 7.10
CA ASP A 52 -25.48 30.59 5.76
C ASP A 52 -24.23 30.45 4.88
N PHE A 53 -23.05 30.70 5.45
CA PHE A 53 -21.79 30.45 4.75
C PHE A 53 -21.66 28.97 4.34
N LEU A 54 -22.02 28.04 5.24
CA LEU A 54 -21.96 26.61 4.93
C LEU A 54 -22.99 26.19 3.87
N LEU A 55 -24.18 26.81 3.84
CA LEU A 55 -25.18 26.61 2.79
C LEU A 55 -24.64 27.07 1.43
N LYS A 56 -24.15 28.32 1.34
CA LYS A 56 -23.53 28.88 0.12
C LYS A 56 -22.34 28.06 -0.36
N LEU A 57 -21.56 27.50 0.56
CA LEU A 57 -20.43 26.63 0.24
C LEU A 57 -20.88 25.30 -0.40
N LYS A 58 -22.00 24.74 0.05
CA LYS A 58 -22.61 23.54 -0.54
C LYS A 58 -23.30 23.83 -1.87
N GLU A 59 -23.98 24.97 -2.01
CA GLU A 59 -24.58 25.37 -3.30
C GLU A 59 -23.52 25.44 -4.40
N ARG A 60 -22.33 25.96 -4.08
CA ARG A 60 -21.21 26.01 -5.02
C ARG A 60 -20.56 24.64 -5.29
N ASN A 61 -20.55 23.76 -4.29
CA ASN A 61 -19.96 22.42 -4.41
C ASN A 61 -20.78 21.43 -3.55
N PRO A 62 -21.82 20.82 -4.13
CA PRO A 62 -22.71 19.91 -3.40
C PRO A 62 -21.98 18.74 -2.75
N GLU A 63 -20.89 18.27 -3.37
CA GLU A 63 -20.06 17.14 -2.92
C GLU A 63 -18.99 17.53 -1.90
N ILE A 64 -19.00 18.76 -1.38
CA ILE A 64 -17.98 19.20 -0.43
C ILE A 64 -18.03 18.39 0.87
N SER A 65 -16.92 17.71 1.17
CA SER A 65 -16.86 16.86 2.38
C SER A 65 -17.05 17.67 3.68
N LYS A 66 -17.69 17.05 4.67
CA LYS A 66 -17.83 17.59 6.04
C LYS A 66 -16.48 17.97 6.67
N ARG A 67 -15.41 17.24 6.31
CA ARG A 67 -14.03 17.55 6.74
C ARG A 67 -13.54 18.88 6.18
N THR A 68 -13.84 19.16 4.91
CA THR A 68 -13.52 20.45 4.28
C THR A 68 -14.39 21.57 4.84
N GLN A 69 -15.68 21.32 5.09
CA GLN A 69 -16.57 22.29 5.74
C GLN A 69 -16.05 22.68 7.13
N ARG A 70 -15.74 21.70 7.99
CA ARG A 70 -15.14 21.93 9.32
C ARG A 70 -13.89 22.80 9.26
N LYS A 71 -13.02 22.55 8.28
CA LYS A 71 -11.81 23.33 8.05
C LYS A 71 -12.05 24.81 7.75
N TYR A 72 -13.13 25.15 7.05
CA TYR A 72 -13.52 26.56 6.85
C TYR A 72 -14.04 27.17 8.16
N VAL A 73 -14.91 26.45 8.86
CA VAL A 73 -15.45 26.88 10.17
C VAL A 73 -14.32 27.11 11.17
N ASP A 74 -13.31 26.24 11.21
CA ASP A 74 -12.17 26.40 12.12
C ASP A 74 -11.38 27.70 11.87
N ILE A 75 -11.27 28.16 10.61
CA ILE A 75 -10.64 29.45 10.27
C ILE A 75 -11.51 30.60 10.78
N ILE A 76 -12.81 30.57 10.49
CA ILE A 76 -13.77 31.61 10.89
C ILE A 76 -13.78 31.73 12.42
N MET A 77 -13.97 30.61 13.13
CA MET A 77 -13.99 30.57 14.59
C MET A 77 -12.66 31.03 15.20
N SER A 78 -11.52 30.72 14.56
CA SER A 78 -10.21 31.20 15.03
C SER A 78 -10.07 32.72 14.94
N ILE A 79 -10.81 33.38 14.05
CA ILE A 79 -10.79 34.83 13.90
C ILE A 79 -11.81 35.47 14.84
N VAL A 80 -13.06 35.00 14.80
CA VAL A 80 -14.19 35.54 15.59
C VAL A 80 -13.95 35.42 17.09
N ASN A 81 -13.33 34.33 17.55
CA ASN A 81 -13.07 34.10 18.97
C ASN A 81 -11.69 34.60 19.43
N LYS A 82 -10.91 35.24 18.56
CA LYS A 82 -9.58 35.73 18.92
C LYS A 82 -9.71 36.85 19.95
N GLY A 83 -9.02 36.72 21.09
CA GLY A 83 -9.00 37.73 22.15
C GLY A 83 -10.26 37.81 23.01
N LYS A 84 -11.29 37.02 22.73
CA LYS A 84 -12.51 36.94 23.56
C LYS A 84 -12.30 36.05 24.78
N LYS A 85 -12.89 36.42 25.92
CA LYS A 85 -12.99 35.57 27.11
C LYS A 85 -13.86 34.35 26.81
N GLU A 86 -13.69 33.26 27.55
CA GLU A 86 -14.40 32.00 27.27
C GLU A 86 -15.93 32.14 27.29
N ALA A 87 -16.47 32.99 28.16
CA ALA A 87 -17.90 33.28 28.24
C ALA A 87 -18.45 33.96 26.97
N ASP A 88 -17.62 34.77 26.30
CA ASP A 88 -18.02 35.62 25.17
C ASP A 88 -17.68 34.98 23.81
N LYS A 89 -17.06 33.79 23.81
CA LYS A 89 -16.74 33.08 22.57
C LYS A 89 -18.01 32.59 21.91
N LEU A 90 -18.12 32.84 20.61
CA LEU A 90 -19.15 32.22 19.78
C LEU A 90 -18.99 30.70 19.87
N LYS A 91 -20.10 30.01 20.12
CA LYS A 91 -20.16 28.54 20.17
C LYS A 91 -20.92 28.05 18.95
N PHE A 92 -20.22 27.37 18.05
CA PHE A 92 -20.81 26.79 16.84
C PHE A 92 -20.50 25.30 16.75
N THR A 93 -21.53 24.50 16.47
CA THR A 93 -21.41 23.05 16.30
C THR A 93 -20.75 22.75 14.95
N ARG A 94 -19.49 22.30 15.00
CA ARG A 94 -18.73 22.00 13.79
C ARG A 94 -19.30 20.80 13.04
N PRO A 95 -19.28 20.81 11.70
CA PRO A 95 -19.59 19.63 10.91
C PRO A 95 -18.74 18.44 11.37
N LYS A 96 -19.39 17.38 11.86
CA LYS A 96 -18.71 16.15 12.27
C LYS A 96 -18.41 15.31 11.02
N PRO A 97 -17.14 15.16 10.61
CA PRO A 97 -16.82 14.25 9.52
C PRO A 97 -17.03 12.82 9.99
N VAL A 98 -17.81 12.05 9.25
CA VAL A 98 -17.86 10.59 9.43
C VAL A 98 -16.49 10.04 9.04
N LEU A 99 -15.87 9.27 9.92
CA LEU A 99 -14.63 8.54 9.60
C LEU A 99 -15.00 7.47 8.57
N LYS A 100 -14.69 7.72 7.30
CA LYS A 100 -14.83 6.69 6.27
C LYS A 100 -13.78 5.61 6.51
N LYS A 101 -14.20 4.34 6.59
CA LYS A 101 -13.26 3.21 6.56
C LYS A 101 -12.36 3.34 5.34
N ILE A 102 -11.05 3.20 5.56
CA ILE A 102 -10.08 3.28 4.47
C ILE A 102 -10.19 1.97 3.70
N LYS A 103 -10.72 2.01 2.47
CA LYS A 103 -10.73 0.84 1.58
C LYS A 103 -9.27 0.42 1.31
N LYS A 104 -8.90 -0.77 1.82
CA LYS A 104 -7.60 -1.42 1.59
C LYS A 104 -7.40 -1.63 0.09
N VAL A 105 -6.16 -1.51 -0.41
CA VAL A 105 -5.85 -1.92 -1.79
C VAL A 105 -5.88 -3.43 -1.83
N SER A 106 -6.51 -4.02 -2.84
CA SER A 106 -6.53 -5.49 -2.97
C SER A 106 -5.17 -6.01 -3.46
N ASP A 107 -4.81 -7.22 -3.05
CA ASP A 107 -3.52 -7.83 -3.41
C ASP A 107 -3.42 -8.05 -4.93
N GLU A 108 -4.55 -8.31 -5.60
CA GLU A 108 -4.61 -8.43 -7.07
C GLU A 108 -4.26 -7.09 -7.74
N ASN A 109 -4.79 -5.97 -7.25
CA ASN A 109 -4.48 -4.65 -7.80
C ASN A 109 -3.02 -4.25 -7.54
N ILE A 110 -2.46 -4.63 -6.39
CA ILE A 110 -1.03 -4.45 -6.11
C ILE A 110 -0.19 -5.27 -7.10
N ALA A 111 -0.52 -6.55 -7.28
CA ALA A 111 0.17 -7.43 -8.22
C ALA A 111 0.09 -6.89 -9.65
N LEU A 112 -1.08 -6.46 -10.13
CA LEU A 112 -1.25 -5.84 -11.46
C LEU A 112 -0.35 -4.62 -11.65
N ILE A 113 -0.25 -3.75 -10.65
CA ILE A 113 0.60 -2.55 -10.71
C ILE A 113 2.09 -2.93 -10.75
N LEU A 114 2.53 -3.84 -9.87
CA LEU A 114 3.92 -4.28 -9.82
C LEU A 114 4.32 -5.01 -11.10
N ASN A 115 3.47 -5.90 -11.60
CA ASN A 115 3.67 -6.64 -12.85
C ASN A 115 3.77 -5.70 -14.05
N TYR A 116 2.92 -4.67 -14.11
CA TYR A 116 3.06 -3.67 -15.17
C TYR A 116 4.43 -2.99 -15.14
N TYR A 117 4.89 -2.53 -13.97
CA TYR A 117 6.15 -1.82 -13.90
C TYR A 117 7.36 -2.71 -14.18
N VAL A 118 7.40 -3.94 -13.63
CA VAL A 118 8.53 -4.87 -13.84
C VAL A 118 8.63 -5.34 -15.29
N SER A 119 7.51 -5.57 -15.97
CA SER A 119 7.50 -5.96 -17.39
C SER A 119 7.84 -4.79 -18.33
N ASN A 120 7.91 -3.56 -17.82
CA ASN A 120 8.12 -2.35 -18.61
C ASN A 120 9.25 -1.46 -18.04
N LEU A 121 10.28 -2.06 -17.42
CA LEU A 121 11.40 -1.32 -16.79
C LEU A 121 12.25 -0.50 -17.78
N SER A 122 12.23 -0.84 -19.06
CA SER A 122 12.94 -0.09 -20.12
C SER A 122 12.33 1.29 -20.38
N TYR A 123 11.06 1.51 -20.06
CA TYR A 123 10.43 2.82 -20.26
C TYR A 123 10.90 3.85 -19.25
N ALA A 124 11.03 5.08 -19.72
CA ALA A 124 11.50 6.21 -18.92
C ALA A 124 10.71 6.34 -17.61
N ASN A 125 11.44 6.39 -16.49
CA ASN A 125 10.92 6.47 -15.11
C ASN A 125 10.21 5.23 -14.56
N ASN A 126 9.96 4.16 -15.32
CA ASN A 126 9.25 2.99 -14.79
C ASN A 126 10.06 2.29 -13.70
N HIS A 127 11.38 2.15 -13.86
CA HIS A 127 12.25 1.60 -12.83
C HIS A 127 12.19 2.40 -11.51
N LYS A 128 12.15 3.74 -11.61
CA LYS A 128 11.97 4.64 -10.47
C LYS A 128 10.64 4.39 -9.76
N TYR A 129 9.53 4.35 -10.48
CA TYR A 129 8.22 4.14 -9.86
C TYR A 129 8.03 2.70 -9.34
N TYR A 130 8.67 1.71 -9.97
CA TYR A 130 8.72 0.34 -9.47
C TYR A 130 9.38 0.29 -8.10
N LEU A 131 10.58 0.86 -7.96
CA LEU A 131 11.28 0.94 -6.68
C LEU A 131 10.47 1.72 -5.64
N LEU A 132 9.90 2.86 -6.04
CA LEU A 132 9.10 3.72 -5.15
C LEU A 132 7.94 2.95 -4.51
N ILE A 133 7.19 2.18 -5.31
CA ILE A 133 6.04 1.41 -4.82
C ILE A 133 6.51 0.23 -3.95
N ASN A 134 7.58 -0.47 -4.33
CA ASN A 134 8.15 -1.53 -3.48
C ASN A 134 8.57 -0.97 -2.11
N LEU A 135 9.27 0.17 -2.06
CA LEU A 135 9.62 0.81 -0.79
C LEU A 135 8.37 1.18 0.03
N LEU A 136 7.32 1.72 -0.58
CA LEU A 136 6.07 2.02 0.15
C LEU A 136 5.42 0.76 0.74
N LEU A 137 5.44 -0.35 0.02
CA LEU A 137 4.85 -1.62 0.42
C LEU A 137 5.68 -2.39 1.45
N ASP A 138 6.98 -2.11 1.54
CA ASP A 138 7.93 -2.88 2.34
C ASP A 138 8.42 -2.12 3.59
N THR A 139 8.41 -0.79 3.54
CA THR A 139 8.86 0.07 4.66
C THR A 139 7.72 0.86 5.28
N GLY A 140 6.60 1.01 4.56
CA GLY A 140 5.48 1.82 4.98
C GLY A 140 5.75 3.31 5.10
N VAL A 141 6.84 3.87 4.57
CA VAL A 141 7.16 5.31 4.72
C VAL A 141 6.10 6.26 4.17
N ARG A 142 6.02 7.48 4.71
CA ARG A 142 5.14 8.52 4.16
C ARG A 142 5.71 9.01 2.83
N ILE A 143 4.85 9.41 1.90
CA ILE A 143 5.30 9.90 0.58
C ILE A 143 6.29 11.06 0.68
N ASN A 144 6.11 11.97 1.63
CA ASN A 144 7.03 13.08 1.83
C ASN A 144 8.40 12.61 2.36
N GLU A 145 8.45 11.57 3.19
CA GLU A 145 9.71 10.99 3.67
C GLU A 145 10.41 10.27 2.51
N LEU A 146 9.64 9.43 1.78
CA LEU A 146 10.13 8.65 0.64
C LEU A 146 10.83 9.49 -0.43
N VAL A 147 10.21 10.58 -0.86
CA VAL A 147 10.83 11.44 -1.90
C VAL A 147 12.05 12.19 -1.36
N ASN A 148 12.18 12.38 -0.04
CA ASN A 148 13.32 13.06 0.57
C ASN A 148 14.47 12.12 0.96
N ILE A 149 14.37 10.81 0.69
CA ILE A 149 15.46 9.86 0.96
C ILE A 149 16.70 10.27 0.17
N LYS A 150 17.81 10.48 0.87
CA LYS A 150 19.12 10.72 0.29
C LYS A 150 19.92 9.44 0.21
N MET A 151 20.90 9.39 -0.69
CA MET A 151 21.78 8.24 -0.84
C MET A 151 22.51 7.88 0.47
N LYS A 152 22.94 8.89 1.23
CA LYS A 152 23.56 8.72 2.56
C LYS A 152 22.66 8.08 3.62
N ASN A 153 21.34 8.12 3.44
CA ASN A 153 20.41 7.55 4.40
C ASN A 153 20.28 6.03 4.27
N ILE A 154 20.79 5.43 3.19
CA ILE A 154 20.59 4.04 2.83
C ILE A 154 21.74 3.19 3.37
N ASN A 155 21.43 2.20 4.20
CA ASN A 155 22.36 1.19 4.64
C ASN A 155 21.99 -0.17 4.04
N LEU A 156 22.70 -0.54 2.97
CA LEU A 156 22.48 -1.80 2.23
C LEU A 156 22.91 -3.04 3.01
N SER A 157 23.85 -2.93 3.95
CA SER A 157 24.29 -4.06 4.78
C SER A 157 23.22 -4.49 5.79
N MET A 158 22.44 -3.53 6.27
CA MET A 158 21.36 -3.76 7.24
C MET A 158 19.97 -3.72 6.61
N ASN A 159 19.87 -3.64 5.28
CA ASN A 159 18.62 -3.39 4.54
C ASN A 159 17.74 -2.31 5.21
N SER A 160 18.32 -1.14 5.50
CA SER A 160 17.62 -0.10 6.24
C SER A 160 17.79 1.29 5.65
N ILE A 161 16.83 2.17 5.95
CA ILE A 161 16.85 3.58 5.57
C ILE A 161 16.62 4.41 6.82
N HIS A 162 17.55 5.32 7.10
CA HIS A 162 17.39 6.32 8.15
C HIS A 162 16.56 7.51 7.65
N LEU A 163 15.49 7.85 8.35
CA LEU A 163 14.60 8.95 7.96
C LEU A 163 14.85 10.16 8.84
N ASP A 164 15.39 11.22 8.24
CA ASP A 164 15.72 12.48 8.92
C ASP A 164 14.47 13.28 9.36
N VAL A 165 14.55 13.99 10.50
CA VAL A 165 13.48 14.81 11.09
C VAL A 165 12.80 15.75 10.10
N THR A 166 11.47 15.68 10.02
CA THR A 166 10.63 16.75 9.43
C THR A 166 9.69 17.39 10.46
N LYS A 167 10.23 18.24 11.34
CA LYS A 167 9.55 19.18 12.28
C LYS A 167 8.58 18.59 13.32
N THR A 168 8.02 17.39 13.12
CA THR A 168 6.99 16.80 14.00
C THR A 168 7.14 15.30 14.21
N ASP A 169 8.21 14.67 13.75
CA ASP A 169 8.44 13.23 13.91
C ASP A 169 9.81 12.98 14.54
N SER A 170 9.95 11.89 15.29
CA SER A 170 11.24 11.42 15.77
C SER A 170 11.99 10.76 14.62
N ASP A 171 13.32 10.94 14.56
CA ASP A 171 14.16 10.16 13.66
C ASP A 171 13.86 8.67 13.85
N ARG A 172 13.79 7.95 12.74
CA ARG A 172 13.58 6.51 12.80
C ARG A 172 14.23 5.82 11.63
N THR A 173 14.60 4.58 11.88
CA THR A 173 15.08 3.67 10.86
C THR A 173 13.93 2.77 10.42
N VAL A 174 13.76 2.63 9.12
CA VAL A 174 12.85 1.65 8.52
C VAL A 174 13.66 0.56 7.85
N TYR A 175 13.10 -0.64 7.81
CA TYR A 175 13.73 -1.82 7.23
C TYR A 175 13.01 -2.23 5.95
N PHE A 176 13.73 -2.84 5.04
CA PHE A 176 13.20 -3.43 3.82
C PHE A 176 13.74 -4.84 3.61
N SER A 177 13.05 -5.64 2.79
CA SER A 177 13.41 -7.00 2.44
C SER A 177 14.60 -7.07 1.48
N ASP A 178 15.24 -8.24 1.40
CA ASP A 178 16.29 -8.50 0.41
C ASP A 178 15.80 -8.31 -1.04
N ARG A 179 14.52 -8.64 -1.31
CA ARG A 179 13.89 -8.38 -2.61
C ARG A 179 13.93 -6.89 -2.94
N THR A 180 13.55 -6.03 -2.00
CA THR A 180 13.60 -4.58 -2.19
C THR A 180 15.05 -4.08 -2.30
N ARG A 181 16.00 -4.68 -1.56
CA ARG A 181 17.44 -4.39 -1.73
C ARG A 181 17.88 -4.60 -3.18
N GLN A 182 17.51 -5.73 -3.81
CA GLN A 182 17.89 -6.04 -5.18
C GLN A 182 17.33 -5.02 -6.18
N ILE A 183 16.06 -4.64 -6.03
CA ILE A 183 15.42 -3.62 -6.88
C ILE A 183 16.10 -2.26 -6.69
N LEU A 184 16.41 -1.91 -5.44
CA LEU A 184 17.11 -0.68 -5.08
C LEU A 184 18.51 -0.63 -5.70
N LEU A 185 19.30 -1.69 -5.56
CA LEU A 185 20.63 -1.80 -6.17
C LEU A 185 20.59 -1.67 -7.69
N SER A 186 19.66 -2.38 -8.33
CA SER A 186 19.45 -2.30 -9.78
C SER A 186 19.14 -0.86 -10.22
N TYR A 187 18.29 -0.16 -9.46
CA TYR A 187 17.94 1.23 -9.75
C TYR A 187 19.12 2.18 -9.55
N ILE A 188 19.84 2.05 -8.44
CA ILE A 188 21.03 2.87 -8.12
C ILE A 188 22.06 2.72 -9.23
N ASN A 189 22.46 1.49 -9.56
CA ASN A 189 23.50 1.22 -10.55
C ASN A 189 23.16 1.74 -11.95
N LYS A 190 21.87 1.80 -12.30
CA LYS A 190 21.42 2.19 -13.64
C LYS A 190 21.12 3.69 -13.78
N HIS A 191 20.72 4.36 -12.70
CA HIS A 191 20.12 5.70 -12.78
C HIS A 191 20.74 6.74 -11.86
N ILE A 192 21.49 6.34 -10.84
CA ILE A 192 22.06 7.26 -9.87
C ILE A 192 23.51 7.50 -10.21
N ASP A 193 23.79 8.69 -10.72
CA ASP A 193 25.14 9.19 -10.98
C ASP A 193 25.31 10.56 -10.31
N GLY A 194 26.04 10.59 -9.18
CA GLY A 194 26.33 11.82 -8.43
C GLY A 194 25.14 12.54 -7.78
N HIS A 195 23.92 11.99 -7.84
CA HIS A 195 22.73 12.63 -7.26
C HIS A 195 22.62 12.43 -5.73
N GLU A 196 22.30 13.51 -5.01
CA GLU A 196 22.12 13.47 -3.55
C GLU A 196 20.88 12.64 -3.14
N TYR A 197 19.77 12.82 -3.86
CA TYR A 197 18.49 12.18 -3.56
C TYR A 197 18.33 10.87 -4.33
N LEU A 198 17.82 9.83 -3.65
CA LEU A 198 17.46 8.56 -4.28
C LEU A 198 16.46 8.78 -5.41
N PHE A 199 15.49 9.66 -5.21
CA PHE A 199 14.51 10.01 -6.22
C PHE A 199 14.68 11.47 -6.64
N TYR A 200 15.64 11.73 -7.53
CA TYR A 200 15.94 13.08 -7.99
C TYR A 200 14.89 13.66 -8.96
N SER A 201 14.81 14.99 -9.00
CA SER A 201 13.99 15.77 -9.95
C SER A 201 14.56 15.71 -11.36
N GLN A 202 13.79 16.12 -12.37
CA GLN A 202 14.23 16.07 -13.77
C GLN A 202 15.46 16.96 -14.06
N ASP A 203 15.64 18.04 -13.30
CA ASP A 203 16.80 18.93 -13.39
C ASP A 203 17.98 18.49 -12.51
N GLY A 204 17.85 17.38 -11.75
CA GLY A 204 18.89 16.84 -10.88
C GLY A 204 19.21 17.64 -9.62
N LYS A 205 18.58 18.81 -9.42
CA LYS A 205 18.92 19.76 -8.33
C LYS A 205 18.21 19.48 -7.01
N GLY A 206 17.28 18.54 -6.98
CA GLY A 206 16.52 18.20 -5.79
C GLY A 206 15.82 16.86 -5.95
N HIS A 207 14.75 16.67 -5.20
CA HIS A 207 13.96 15.45 -5.26
C HIS A 207 12.72 15.59 -6.14
N ILE A 208 12.17 14.44 -6.59
CA ILE A 208 10.90 14.38 -7.28
C ILE A 208 9.79 14.99 -6.42
N HIS A 209 8.92 15.79 -7.05
CA HIS A 209 7.75 16.31 -6.35
C HIS A 209 6.74 15.19 -6.08
N ARG A 210 6.19 15.13 -4.86
CA ARG A 210 5.20 14.10 -4.49
C ARG A 210 4.01 14.03 -5.46
N ASP A 211 3.56 15.16 -5.98
CA ASP A 211 2.41 15.20 -6.91
C ASP A 211 2.72 14.47 -8.22
N SER A 212 3.98 14.39 -8.64
CA SER A 212 4.39 13.59 -9.79
C SER A 212 4.18 12.09 -9.54
N VAL A 213 4.42 11.63 -8.32
CA VAL A 213 4.14 10.25 -7.88
C VAL A 213 2.64 9.97 -7.90
N TYR A 214 1.82 10.87 -7.32
CA TYR A 214 0.36 10.75 -7.36
C TYR A 214 -0.17 10.70 -8.80
N LYS A 215 0.32 11.58 -9.67
CA LYS A 215 -0.05 11.62 -11.09
C LYS A 215 0.37 10.33 -11.82
N SER A 216 1.56 9.80 -11.53
CA SER A 216 2.04 8.54 -12.12
C SER A 216 1.12 7.37 -11.76
N ILE A 217 0.81 7.21 -10.47
CA ILE A 217 -0.11 6.17 -9.99
C ILE A 217 -1.50 6.32 -10.62
N ALA A 218 -2.05 7.54 -10.65
CA ALA A 218 -3.37 7.79 -11.24
C ALA A 218 -3.43 7.47 -12.74
N ARG A 219 -2.37 7.80 -13.50
CA ARG A 219 -2.27 7.43 -14.92
C ARG A 219 -2.23 5.91 -15.08
N LEU A 220 -1.48 5.23 -14.23
CA LEU A 220 -1.37 3.78 -14.29
C LEU A 220 -2.69 3.09 -13.95
N GLN A 221 -3.38 3.55 -12.90
CA GLN A 221 -4.72 3.04 -12.56
C GLN A 221 -5.68 3.15 -13.75
N LYS A 222 -5.68 4.29 -14.44
CA LYS A 222 -6.51 4.48 -15.64
C LYS A 222 -6.10 3.50 -16.76
N ARG A 223 -4.81 3.32 -16.98
CA ARG A 223 -4.27 2.39 -18.00
C ARG A 223 -4.65 0.93 -17.72
N LEU A 224 -4.59 0.51 -16.46
CA LEU A 224 -4.91 -0.86 -16.03
C LEU A 224 -6.41 -1.05 -15.74
N ASN A 225 -7.26 -0.06 -16.03
CA ASN A 225 -8.69 -0.07 -15.75
C ASN A 225 -9.05 -0.36 -14.27
N ILE A 226 -8.17 0.01 -13.34
CA ILE A 226 -8.38 -0.20 -11.91
C ILE A 226 -9.39 0.84 -11.40
N LYS A 227 -10.61 0.39 -11.07
CA LYS A 227 -11.67 1.26 -10.52
C LYS A 227 -11.42 1.67 -9.07
N GLN A 228 -10.69 0.85 -8.34
CA GLN A 228 -10.29 1.16 -6.96
C GLN A 228 -9.37 2.38 -6.97
N SER A 229 -9.67 3.38 -6.12
CA SER A 229 -8.74 4.49 -5.89
C SER A 229 -7.49 3.95 -5.20
N ILE A 230 -6.30 4.28 -5.71
CA ILE A 230 -4.99 3.90 -5.18
C ILE A 230 -4.16 5.17 -5.03
N SER A 231 -3.33 5.20 -3.99
CA SER A 231 -2.43 6.33 -3.71
C SER A 231 -1.27 5.85 -2.84
N PRO A 232 -0.18 6.62 -2.71
CA PRO A 232 0.94 6.27 -1.83
C PRO A 232 0.53 5.93 -0.40
N HIS A 233 -0.42 6.69 0.16
CA HIS A 233 -0.94 6.41 1.50
C HIS A 233 -1.66 5.05 1.58
N LYS A 234 -2.31 4.62 0.50
CA LYS A 234 -2.97 3.31 0.45
C LYS A 234 -1.98 2.15 0.37
N PHE A 235 -0.82 2.32 -0.25
CA PHE A 235 0.26 1.34 -0.16
C PHE A 235 0.84 1.25 1.26
N ARG A 236 1.05 2.39 1.92
CA ARG A 236 1.41 2.41 3.35
C ARG A 236 0.37 1.72 4.23
N HIS A 237 -0.92 1.89 3.92
CA HIS A 237 -2.00 1.17 4.61
C HIS A 237 -1.92 -0.35 4.39
N ALA A 238 -1.60 -0.79 3.17
CA ALA A 238 -1.39 -2.21 2.88
C ALA A 238 -0.22 -2.78 3.70
N PHE A 239 0.93 -2.07 3.74
CA PHE A 239 2.06 -2.44 4.60
C PHE A 239 1.65 -2.55 6.07
N ALA A 240 1.01 -1.52 6.63
CA ALA A 240 0.61 -1.49 8.03
C ALA A 240 -0.33 -2.66 8.39
N THR A 241 -1.29 -2.96 7.51
CA THR A 241 -2.23 -4.06 7.69
C THR A 241 -1.51 -5.41 7.62
N LYS A 242 -0.62 -5.60 6.65
CA LYS A 242 0.16 -6.83 6.50
C LYS A 242 1.06 -7.07 7.71
N LEU A 243 1.76 -6.04 8.18
CA LEU A 243 2.62 -6.12 9.34
C LEU A 243 1.83 -6.42 10.62
N LEU A 244 0.69 -5.75 10.83
CA LEU A 244 -0.18 -6.01 11.97
C LEU A 244 -0.74 -7.44 11.96
N ARG A 245 -1.12 -7.96 10.79
CA ARG A 245 -1.59 -9.34 10.64
C ARG A 245 -0.51 -10.38 10.94
N LYS A 246 0.76 -10.07 10.62
CA LYS A 246 1.90 -10.97 10.89
C LYS A 246 2.34 -10.94 12.35
N THR A 247 2.37 -9.76 12.95
CA THR A 247 2.95 -9.55 14.29
C THR A 247 1.91 -9.63 15.42
N GLY A 248 0.65 -9.27 15.14
CA GLY A 248 -0.37 -9.07 16.17
C GLY A 248 -0.10 -7.88 17.10
N ASP A 249 0.99 -7.14 16.89
CA ASP A 249 1.47 -6.11 17.81
C ASP A 249 1.28 -4.71 17.20
N ILE A 250 0.25 -4.00 17.69
CA ILE A 250 -0.05 -2.64 17.24
C ILE A 250 1.05 -1.64 17.62
N GLU A 251 1.78 -1.89 18.71
CA GLU A 251 2.82 -1.00 19.21
C GLU A 251 4.06 -1.07 18.33
N VAL A 252 4.46 -2.28 17.91
CA VAL A 252 5.51 -2.47 16.88
C VAL A 252 5.14 -1.75 15.59
N VAL A 253 3.90 -1.89 15.11
CA VAL A 253 3.42 -1.20 13.90
C VAL A 253 3.44 0.32 14.08
N ARG A 254 3.01 0.84 15.24
CA ARG A 254 3.00 2.27 15.55
C ARG A 254 4.41 2.87 15.52
N GLN A 255 5.39 2.18 16.12
CA GLN A 255 6.78 2.63 16.17
C GLN A 255 7.41 2.65 14.77
N LEU A 256 7.28 1.56 13.99
CA LEU A 256 7.82 1.48 12.63
C LEU A 256 7.22 2.54 11.69
N LEU A 257 5.92 2.82 11.84
CA LEU A 257 5.25 3.87 11.08
C LEU A 257 5.57 5.29 11.57
N GLY A 258 6.18 5.49 12.74
CA GLY A 258 6.41 6.82 13.31
C GLY A 258 5.10 7.54 13.63
N HIS A 259 4.14 6.85 14.25
CA HIS A 259 2.88 7.44 14.67
C HIS A 259 2.98 7.93 16.13
N LYS A 260 2.91 9.25 16.33
CA LYS A 260 2.87 9.87 17.68
C LYS A 260 1.69 9.43 18.54
N HIS A 261 0.57 9.14 17.89
CA HIS A 261 -0.72 8.86 18.52
C HIS A 261 -1.21 7.48 18.06
N LEU A 262 -1.57 6.62 19.01
CA LEU A 262 -2.04 5.26 18.76
C LEU A 262 -3.33 5.26 17.93
N GLU A 263 -4.16 6.30 18.05
CA GLU A 263 -5.39 6.53 17.27
C GLU A 263 -5.12 6.50 15.75
N THR A 264 -3.92 6.87 15.32
CA THR A 264 -3.50 6.84 13.91
C THR A 264 -3.18 5.42 13.43
N THR A 265 -2.94 4.49 14.35
CA THR A 265 -2.70 3.07 14.08
C THR A 265 -3.97 2.24 14.32
N GLN A 266 -4.89 2.70 15.18
CA GLN A 266 -6.19 2.06 15.43
C GLN A 266 -7.07 1.97 14.18
N ILE A 267 -6.91 2.88 13.21
CA ILE A 267 -7.58 2.78 11.91
C ILE A 267 -7.20 1.51 11.12
N TYR A 268 -6.19 0.73 11.58
CA TYR A 268 -5.76 -0.54 10.99
C TYR A 268 -6.35 -1.77 11.68
N LEU A 269 -7.00 -1.61 12.84
CA LEU A 269 -7.64 -2.69 13.60
C LEU A 269 -8.96 -3.19 12.99
N ASP A 270 -9.14 -3.05 11.67
CA ASP A 270 -10.26 -3.66 10.95
C ASP A 270 -9.93 -5.14 10.74
N TYR A 271 -9.98 -5.87 11.86
CA TYR A 271 -9.92 -7.31 11.89
C TYR A 271 -11.24 -7.83 11.33
N GLU A 272 -11.16 -8.64 10.29
CA GLU A 272 -12.30 -9.47 9.87
C GLU A 272 -12.58 -10.48 11.00
N ASP A 273 -13.85 -10.83 11.22
CA ASP A 273 -14.27 -11.75 12.30
C ASP A 273 -13.49 -13.07 12.26
N GLU A 274 -13.11 -13.52 11.07
CA GLU A 274 -12.26 -14.69 10.85
C GLU A 274 -10.84 -14.53 11.42
N TYR A 275 -10.24 -13.34 11.29
CA TYR A 275 -8.94 -13.05 11.90
C TYR A 275 -9.05 -12.93 13.42
N LEU A 276 -10.12 -12.32 13.93
CA LEU A 276 -10.38 -12.26 15.38
C LEU A 276 -10.50 -13.66 15.97
N LYS A 277 -11.26 -14.54 15.29
CA LYS A 277 -11.38 -15.94 15.67
C LYS A 277 -10.04 -16.66 15.63
N LYS A 278 -9.24 -16.47 14.57
CA LYS A 278 -7.90 -17.09 14.46
C LYS A 278 -6.95 -16.65 15.57
N VAL A 279 -6.96 -15.36 15.93
CA VAL A 279 -6.15 -14.83 17.04
C VAL A 279 -6.66 -15.35 18.38
N TYR A 280 -7.97 -15.38 18.58
CA TYR A 280 -8.60 -15.95 19.77
C TYR A 280 -8.25 -17.43 19.93
N ASP A 281 -8.46 -18.23 18.89
CA ASP A 281 -8.14 -19.66 18.88
C ASP A 281 -6.65 -19.88 19.15
N LYS A 282 -5.75 -19.11 18.51
CA LYS A 282 -4.30 -19.19 18.78
C LYS A 282 -3.96 -18.83 20.24
N ALA A 283 -4.60 -17.82 20.81
CA ALA A 283 -4.36 -17.40 22.19
C ALA A 283 -4.92 -18.41 23.21
N MET A 284 -6.10 -18.96 22.96
CA MET A 284 -6.77 -19.92 23.85
C MET A 284 -6.19 -21.33 23.74
N ASN A 285 -5.74 -21.73 22.54
CA ASN A 285 -5.07 -23.00 22.30
C ASN A 285 -3.59 -22.99 22.71
N ASN A 286 -3.01 -21.81 23.00
CA ASN A 286 -1.66 -21.66 23.55
C ASN A 286 -1.58 -21.83 25.08
N ASN A 287 -2.60 -22.44 25.73
CA ASN A 287 -2.46 -22.99 27.08
C ASN A 287 -1.64 -24.31 27.09
N GLY A 288 -0.52 -24.31 26.38
CA GLY A 288 0.42 -25.43 26.27
C GLY A 288 1.66 -25.24 27.13
N MET A 289 1.50 -25.01 28.43
CA MET A 289 2.57 -25.24 29.42
C MET A 289 2.16 -26.16 30.58
N TYR A 290 1.00 -26.81 30.48
CA TYR A 290 0.60 -27.94 31.33
C TYR A 290 0.03 -29.05 30.45
N ASN A 291 0.92 -29.95 29.99
CA ASN A 291 0.72 -31.39 29.83
C ASN A 291 1.82 -31.96 28.92
N ALA A 292 3.02 -32.07 29.50
CA ALA A 292 3.97 -33.07 29.04
C ALA A 292 3.41 -34.46 29.41
N LYS A 293 2.99 -35.21 28.40
CA LYS A 293 2.86 -36.68 28.29
C LYS A 293 1.64 -37.02 27.43
N ASN A 294 1.88 -37.30 26.16
CA ASN A 294 1.54 -38.62 25.62
C ASN A 294 2.24 -38.83 24.28
N GLN A 295 3.12 -39.82 24.30
CA GLN A 295 3.79 -40.39 23.15
C GLN A 295 2.80 -41.23 22.33
N ASN A 296 3.11 -41.31 21.03
CA ASN A 296 2.82 -42.38 20.08
C ASN A 296 1.36 -42.55 19.61
N LYS A 297 1.16 -42.24 18.33
CA LYS A 297 0.65 -43.22 17.37
C LYS A 297 1.17 -42.90 15.97
N GLU A 298 1.52 -43.98 15.29
CA GLU A 298 2.12 -44.06 13.97
C GLU A 298 1.15 -43.56 12.91
N ASP A 299 1.70 -42.96 11.85
CA ASP A 299 1.23 -43.19 10.48
C ASP A 299 2.43 -43.13 9.53
N GLN A 300 2.65 -44.27 8.87
CA GLN A 300 3.66 -44.54 7.85
C GLN A 300 3.22 -43.96 6.49
N ASP A 301 4.21 -43.70 5.65
CA ASP A 301 4.16 -43.52 4.19
C ASP A 301 3.49 -42.28 3.57
N LEU A 302 4.32 -41.34 3.08
CA LEU A 302 4.49 -41.03 1.64
C LEU A 302 5.39 -39.78 1.41
N SER A 303 6.51 -40.01 0.71
CA SER A 303 7.37 -39.05 0.00
C SER A 303 6.59 -38.14 -0.97
N LYS A 304 6.89 -36.86 -1.25
CA LYS A 304 8.02 -35.96 -0.98
C LYS A 304 7.59 -34.49 -1.20
N ALA A 305 7.38 -33.76 -0.11
CA ALA A 305 7.96 -32.45 0.13
C ALA A 305 8.29 -32.45 1.63
N LYS A 306 9.57 -32.44 2.00
CA LYS A 306 9.95 -32.57 3.41
C LYS A 306 9.71 -31.22 4.07
N VAL A 307 8.57 -31.07 4.73
CA VAL A 307 8.25 -29.90 5.55
C VAL A 307 9.18 -29.92 6.77
N LEU A 308 10.25 -29.13 6.73
CA LEU A 308 11.06 -28.84 7.91
C LEU A 308 10.53 -27.55 8.56
N GLN A 309 10.78 -27.36 9.86
CA GLN A 309 10.04 -26.43 10.72
C GLN A 309 9.88 -25.00 10.14
N ASP A 310 10.87 -24.45 9.44
CA ASP A 310 10.87 -23.03 9.02
C ASP A 310 11.12 -22.72 7.52
N HIS A 311 11.35 -23.73 6.67
CA HIS A 311 11.72 -23.53 5.26
C HIS A 311 10.96 -24.46 4.29
N TYR A 312 10.75 -24.03 3.04
CA TYR A 312 10.44 -24.91 1.91
C TYR A 312 11.73 -25.35 1.21
N GLN A 313 11.79 -26.64 0.85
CA GLN A 313 12.76 -27.16 -0.10
C GLN A 313 12.02 -27.42 -1.42
N VAL A 314 12.36 -26.65 -2.46
CA VAL A 314 11.67 -26.64 -3.75
C VAL A 314 12.68 -26.92 -4.85
N LYS A 315 12.35 -27.81 -5.79
CA LYS A 315 13.20 -28.09 -6.94
C LYS A 315 12.71 -27.29 -8.15
N CYS A 316 13.62 -26.63 -8.85
CA CYS A 316 13.29 -25.93 -10.09
C CYS A 316 13.17 -26.94 -11.24
N ASP A 317 12.02 -26.98 -11.91
CA ASP A 317 11.80 -27.93 -13.02
C ASP A 317 12.55 -27.51 -14.30
N VAL A 318 12.86 -26.22 -14.48
CA VAL A 318 13.63 -25.72 -15.63
C VAL A 318 15.11 -26.12 -15.58
N CYS A 319 15.77 -26.03 -14.43
CA CYS A 319 17.23 -26.22 -14.33
C CYS A 319 17.67 -27.21 -13.25
N ASN A 320 16.70 -27.92 -12.68
CA ASN A 320 16.86 -28.98 -11.69
C ASN A 320 17.59 -28.55 -10.40
N THR A 321 17.61 -27.25 -10.11
CA THR A 321 18.31 -26.68 -8.95
C THR A 321 17.43 -26.75 -7.71
N ASP A 322 17.98 -27.24 -6.62
CA ASP A 322 17.32 -27.24 -5.31
C ASP A 322 17.38 -25.84 -4.69
N ILE A 323 16.24 -25.35 -4.20
CA ILE A 323 16.06 -24.02 -3.64
C ILE A 323 15.49 -24.18 -2.24
N ASN A 324 16.20 -23.62 -1.24
CA ASN A 324 15.71 -23.51 0.12
C ASN A 324 15.23 -22.08 0.35
N THR A 325 13.96 -21.91 0.73
CA THR A 325 13.36 -20.60 0.96
C THR A 325 12.58 -20.58 2.28
N PRO A 326 12.40 -19.43 2.94
CA PRO A 326 11.49 -19.31 4.08
C PRO A 326 10.05 -19.71 3.71
N LYS A 327 9.29 -20.25 4.68
CA LYS A 327 7.88 -20.67 4.46
C LYS A 327 6.90 -19.54 4.09
N ASP A 328 7.30 -18.29 4.27
CA ASP A 328 6.47 -17.12 4.02
C ASP A 328 6.42 -16.67 2.55
N ASP A 329 7.29 -17.25 1.70
CA ASP A 329 7.44 -16.82 0.32
C ASP A 329 6.48 -17.58 -0.61
N ILE A 330 5.48 -16.86 -1.11
CA ILE A 330 4.51 -17.35 -2.09
C ILE A 330 5.13 -17.40 -3.49
N GLN A 331 6.16 -16.60 -3.78
CA GLN A 331 6.85 -16.58 -5.07
C GLN A 331 8.37 -16.63 -4.86
N ILE A 332 8.96 -17.71 -5.35
CA ILE A 332 10.38 -18.05 -5.24
C ILE A 332 11.02 -17.88 -6.62
N TYR A 333 12.16 -17.22 -6.69
CA TYR A 333 12.92 -17.10 -7.94
C TYR A 333 14.05 -18.11 -7.94
N CYS A 334 14.18 -18.89 -9.01
CA CYS A 334 15.34 -19.76 -9.17
C CYS A 334 16.60 -18.88 -9.35
N PRO A 335 17.61 -19.00 -8.46
CA PRO A 335 18.81 -18.18 -8.55
C PRO A 335 19.68 -18.53 -9.77
N LYS A 336 19.46 -19.71 -10.38
CA LYS A 336 20.24 -20.19 -11.52
C LYS A 336 19.66 -19.78 -12.87
N CYS A 337 18.35 -19.93 -13.08
CA CYS A 337 17.70 -19.66 -14.37
C CYS A 337 16.68 -18.52 -14.35
N GLY A 338 16.36 -17.96 -13.17
CA GLY A 338 15.40 -16.87 -13.02
C GLY A 338 13.93 -17.27 -13.16
N SER A 339 13.60 -18.56 -13.24
CA SER A 339 12.21 -19.01 -13.27
C SER A 339 11.48 -18.69 -11.97
N VAL A 340 10.18 -18.44 -12.07
CA VAL A 340 9.33 -18.09 -10.92
C VAL A 340 8.53 -19.31 -10.50
N ILE A 341 8.70 -19.72 -9.25
CA ILE A 341 7.99 -20.84 -8.64
C ILE A 341 7.03 -20.27 -7.61
N THR A 342 5.74 -20.49 -7.79
CA THR A 342 4.70 -20.06 -6.85
C THR A 342 4.37 -21.21 -5.90
N VAL A 343 4.40 -20.95 -4.59
CA VAL A 343 3.97 -21.90 -3.56
C VAL A 343 2.53 -21.60 -3.16
N LEU A 344 1.66 -22.59 -3.30
CA LEU A 344 0.25 -22.55 -2.92
C LEU A 344 0.00 -23.44 -1.70
N HIS A 345 -0.99 -23.08 -0.88
CA HIS A 345 -1.42 -23.88 0.27
C HIS A 345 -2.85 -24.36 0.08
N ASP A 346 -3.14 -25.62 0.41
CA ASP A 346 -4.52 -26.09 0.50
C ASP A 346 -5.19 -25.70 1.82
N LYS A 347 -6.46 -26.09 1.99
CA LYS A 347 -7.27 -25.80 3.19
C LYS A 347 -6.71 -26.47 4.45
N ASP A 348 -5.91 -27.51 4.29
CA ASP A 348 -5.25 -28.27 5.36
C ASP A 348 -3.78 -27.84 5.52
N ASN A 349 -3.37 -26.77 4.83
CA ASN A 349 -2.07 -26.11 4.91
C ASN A 349 -0.90 -26.91 4.32
N HIS A 350 -1.15 -27.87 3.42
CA HIS A 350 -0.10 -28.51 2.63
C HIS A 350 0.39 -27.57 1.52
N ALA A 351 1.70 -27.54 1.29
CA ALA A 351 2.33 -26.65 0.33
C ALA A 351 2.60 -27.36 -1.01
N TYR A 352 2.26 -26.69 -2.11
CA TYR A 352 2.45 -27.15 -3.49
C TYR A 352 3.22 -26.10 -4.28
N ALA A 353 4.28 -26.49 -5.00
CA ALA A 353 5.04 -25.59 -5.86
C ALA A 353 4.59 -25.72 -7.32
N ILE A 354 4.29 -24.60 -7.97
CA ILE A 354 3.95 -24.53 -9.40
C ILE A 354 4.83 -23.51 -10.12
N GLU A 355 5.40 -23.84 -11.27
CA GLU A 355 6.28 -22.94 -12.02
C GLU A 355 5.45 -22.00 -12.92
N THR A 356 5.43 -20.70 -12.62
CA THR A 356 4.57 -19.70 -13.29
C THR A 356 5.26 -18.96 -14.44
N GLY A 357 6.17 -19.63 -15.15
CA GLY A 357 6.91 -19.08 -16.29
C GLY A 357 6.36 -19.45 -17.68
N VAL A 358 5.56 -20.50 -17.77
CA VAL A 358 4.82 -20.94 -18.97
C VAL A 358 3.55 -21.62 -18.43
N LEU A 359 2.39 -21.41 -19.06
CA LEU A 359 1.11 -22.04 -18.70
C LEU A 359 1.27 -23.54 -18.34
N VAL A 360 1.19 -23.87 -17.04
CA VAL A 360 0.93 -25.22 -16.56
C VAL A 360 0.01 -25.12 -15.34
N ALA A 361 -1.29 -25.26 -15.56
CA ALA A 361 -2.23 -25.65 -14.52
C ALA A 361 -2.43 -27.16 -14.67
N SER A 362 -1.87 -27.95 -13.76
CA SER A 362 -2.28 -29.34 -13.58
C SER A 362 -3.24 -29.40 -12.39
N SER A 363 -4.47 -29.84 -12.62
CA SER A 363 -5.39 -30.22 -11.55
C SER A 363 -4.92 -31.56 -10.97
N PHE A 364 -4.59 -31.59 -9.68
CA PHE A 364 -4.40 -32.84 -8.93
C PHE A 364 -5.71 -33.20 -8.23
N LEU A 365 -6.58 -33.92 -8.93
CA LEU A 365 -7.56 -34.81 -8.30
C LEU A 365 -7.11 -36.25 -8.58
N PRO A 366 -7.01 -37.13 -7.57
CA PRO A 366 -6.61 -38.51 -7.81
C PRO A 366 -7.71 -39.25 -8.58
N GLY A 367 -7.39 -39.78 -9.77
CA GLY A 367 -8.22 -40.77 -10.49
C GLY A 367 -8.79 -40.36 -11.86
N GLU A 368 -8.66 -39.11 -12.31
CA GLU A 368 -9.11 -38.72 -13.66
C GLU A 368 -7.93 -38.50 -14.64
N PRO A 369 -8.10 -38.81 -15.95
CA PRO A 369 -7.06 -38.56 -16.95
C PRO A 369 -6.77 -37.06 -17.11
N LYS A 370 -5.48 -36.72 -17.20
CA LYS A 370 -4.99 -35.33 -17.29
C LYS A 370 -5.40 -34.71 -18.62
N LYS A 371 -6.23 -33.66 -18.57
CA LYS A 371 -6.60 -32.84 -19.73
C LYS A 371 -5.68 -31.63 -19.83
N TYR A 372 -5.13 -31.40 -21.02
CA TYR A 372 -4.27 -30.28 -21.35
C TYR A 372 -5.03 -29.24 -22.16
N VAL A 373 -4.72 -27.95 -21.98
CA VAL A 373 -5.28 -26.86 -22.81
C VAL A 373 -4.29 -26.54 -23.92
N ILE A 374 -4.72 -26.65 -25.18
CA ILE A 374 -3.91 -26.34 -26.37
C ILE A 374 -4.56 -25.24 -27.22
N HIS A 375 -3.73 -24.45 -27.93
CA HIS A 375 -4.21 -23.47 -28.91
C HIS A 375 -4.65 -24.18 -30.19
N LYS A 376 -5.89 -23.94 -30.63
CA LYS A 376 -6.48 -24.54 -31.84
C LYS A 376 -5.68 -24.24 -33.12
N ASP A 377 -5.04 -23.07 -33.17
CA ASP A 377 -4.30 -22.55 -34.32
C ASP A 377 -2.77 -22.72 -34.19
N GLY A 378 -2.30 -23.35 -33.12
CA GLY A 378 -0.86 -23.53 -32.85
C GLY A 378 -0.09 -22.24 -32.55
N ASN A 379 -0.76 -21.08 -32.51
CA ASN A 379 -0.12 -19.78 -32.37
C ASN A 379 -0.13 -19.31 -30.90
N ARG A 380 1.01 -19.51 -30.22
CA ARG A 380 1.20 -19.29 -28.78
C ARG A 380 1.14 -17.81 -28.33
N GLY A 381 0.97 -16.87 -29.25
CA GLY A 381 0.88 -15.43 -28.97
C GLY A 381 -0.55 -14.88 -28.81
N ASN A 382 -1.59 -15.67 -29.09
CA ASN A 382 -2.98 -15.20 -29.10
C ASN A 382 -3.81 -15.84 -27.97
N ASN A 383 -3.95 -15.14 -26.85
CA ASN A 383 -4.56 -15.65 -25.61
C ASN A 383 -6.08 -15.42 -25.52
N ASN A 384 -6.78 -15.38 -26.66
CA ASN A 384 -8.24 -15.31 -26.66
C ASN A 384 -8.83 -16.67 -26.25
N VAL A 385 -9.69 -16.70 -25.24
CA VAL A 385 -10.27 -17.93 -24.66
C VAL A 385 -11.02 -18.77 -25.70
N ALA A 386 -11.58 -18.13 -26.74
CA ALA A 386 -12.24 -18.81 -27.85
C ALA A 386 -11.32 -19.75 -28.66
N ASN A 387 -10.00 -19.52 -28.59
CA ASN A 387 -8.99 -20.25 -29.36
C ASN A 387 -8.33 -21.40 -28.58
N LEU A 388 -8.82 -21.71 -27.38
CA LEU A 388 -8.31 -22.79 -26.54
C LEU A 388 -9.22 -24.03 -26.67
N GLN A 389 -8.62 -25.23 -26.68
CA GLN A 389 -9.35 -26.51 -26.62
C GLN A 389 -8.67 -27.49 -25.65
N TRP A 390 -9.47 -28.37 -25.08
CA TRP A 390 -8.98 -29.45 -24.21
C TRP A 390 -8.54 -30.65 -25.04
N SER A 391 -7.38 -31.22 -24.71
CA SER A 391 -6.78 -32.38 -25.38
C SER A 391 -6.15 -33.31 -24.36
N ASP A 392 -6.17 -34.62 -24.63
CA ASP A 392 -5.63 -35.66 -23.74
C ASP A 392 -4.13 -35.97 -23.99
N HIS A 393 -3.42 -35.09 -24.69
CA HIS A 393 -2.21 -35.40 -25.47
C HIS A 393 -1.04 -36.09 -24.71
N PRO A 394 -0.41 -37.12 -25.29
CA PRO A 394 0.91 -37.59 -24.85
C PRO A 394 1.83 -37.99 -26.01
N ASP A 395 2.35 -37.09 -26.87
CA ASP A 395 3.13 -37.45 -28.10
C ASP A 395 2.57 -38.55 -29.05
N TYR A 396 1.38 -39.11 -28.79
CA TYR A 396 0.89 -40.37 -29.37
C TYR A 396 -0.63 -40.30 -29.63
N PRO A 397 -1.10 -40.85 -30.76
CA PRO A 397 -2.24 -40.31 -31.49
C PRO A 397 -3.59 -40.84 -30.99
N SER A 398 -4.62 -40.03 -31.23
CA SER A 398 -5.98 -40.50 -31.47
C SER A 398 -6.00 -41.43 -32.69
N GLN A 399 -6.16 -42.72 -32.49
CA GLN A 399 -6.62 -43.62 -33.54
C GLN A 399 -7.84 -44.40 -33.05
N ASP A 400 -8.85 -44.37 -33.90
CA ASP A 400 -10.15 -45.00 -33.76
C ASP A 400 -10.05 -46.40 -33.17
N LYS A 401 -10.81 -46.63 -32.10
CA LYS A 401 -11.40 -47.94 -31.85
C LYS A 401 -12.90 -47.80 -31.99
N GLN A 402 -13.37 -48.12 -33.20
CA GLN A 402 -14.67 -48.74 -33.37
C GLN A 402 -14.78 -49.90 -32.38
N ILE A 403 -15.77 -49.84 -31.50
CA ILE A 403 -16.34 -51.03 -30.89
C ILE A 403 -17.84 -50.88 -31.11
N ASN A 404 -18.39 -51.86 -31.84
CA ASN A 404 -19.77 -51.99 -32.29
C ASN A 404 -20.82 -51.71 -31.23
#